data_AF-A0A7J7WVH3-F1
#
_entry.id   AF-A0A7J7WVH3-F1
#
_cell.length_a   1.000
_cell.length_b   1.000
_cell.length_c   1.000
_cell.angle_alpha   90.00
_cell.angle_beta   90.00
_cell.angle_gamma   90.00
#
_symmetry.space_group_name_H-M   'P 1'
#
loop_
_entity.id
_entity.type
_entity.pdbx_description
1 polymer ?
#
loop_
_entity_poly.entity_id
_entity_poly.type
_entity_poly.pdbx_seq_one_letter_code
_entity_poly.pdbx_strand_id
1 'polypeptide(L)'
;MYSLTPVLIAVVCVLIVWIFKNADRGVERRKGEARAGSEARPWVDADLKDSTDLQQVEEDADEWQESEESVEHIPFSHTRYPEEEMVMRSQEFYELLNKRRSVRFISNEQVPMEVIENVIKTAGL
;
A
#
# COMPACT_ATOMS: atom_id res chain seq x y z
N MET A 1 54.26 -22.02 22.77
CA MET A 1 52.82 -22.06 22.39
C MET A 1 52.54 -21.05 21.25
N TYR A 2 53.21 -21.16 20.09
CA TYR A 2 53.08 -20.19 18.97
C TYR A 2 52.76 -20.83 17.61
N SER A 3 52.54 -22.14 17.56
CA SER A 3 52.37 -22.86 16.28
C SER A 3 50.90 -22.96 15.83
N LEU A 4 49.93 -22.71 16.72
CA LEU A 4 48.50 -22.74 16.40
C LEU A 4 47.96 -21.41 15.84
N THR A 5 48.62 -20.29 16.13
CA THR A 5 48.20 -18.96 15.68
C THR A 5 48.26 -18.77 14.15
N PRO A 6 49.29 -19.22 13.40
CA PRO A 6 49.31 -19.04 11.95
C PRO A 6 48.26 -19.89 11.24
N VAL A 7 47.96 -21.09 11.76
CA VAL A 7 46.94 -21.99 11.20
C VAL A 7 45.54 -21.42 11.42
N LEU A 8 45.26 -20.90 12.61
CA LEU A 8 43.98 -20.25 12.90
C LEU A 8 43.77 -19.00 12.03
N ILE A 9 44.79 -18.18 11.83
CA ILE A 9 44.72 -17.01 10.94
C ILE A 9 44.43 -17.44 9.50
N ALA A 10 45.12 -18.47 8.99
CA ALA A 10 44.87 -18.97 7.63
C ALA A 10 43.43 -19.48 7.45
N VAL A 11 42.89 -20.21 8.42
CA VAL A 11 41.49 -20.70 8.38
C VAL A 11 40.50 -19.53 8.41
N VAL A 12 40.73 -18.52 9.26
CA VAL A 12 39.88 -17.32 9.32
C VAL A 12 39.92 -16.54 8.01
N CYS A 13 41.10 -16.37 7.39
CA CYS A 13 41.22 -15.70 6.09
C CYS A 13 40.47 -16.46 4.98
N VAL A 14 40.52 -17.79 4.95
CA VAL A 14 39.77 -18.60 3.98
C VAL A 14 38.26 -18.47 4.20
N LEU A 15 37.79 -18.48 5.45
CA LEU A 15 36.37 -18.28 5.76
C LEU A 15 35.87 -16.89 5.36
N ILE A 16 36.66 -15.83 5.62
CA ILE A 16 36.32 -14.46 5.23
C ILE A 16 36.21 -14.37 3.69
N VAL A 17 37.19 -14.89 2.95
CA VAL A 17 37.17 -14.90 1.48
C VAL A 17 35.97 -15.67 0.94
N TRP A 18 35.59 -16.79 1.57
CA TRP A 18 34.44 -17.58 1.15
C TRP A 18 33.11 -16.86 1.39
N ILE A 19 32.96 -16.17 2.53
CA ILE A 19 31.79 -15.35 2.85
C ILE A 19 31.64 -14.20 1.85
N PHE A 20 32.71 -13.44 1.59
CA PHE A 20 32.69 -12.34 0.61
C PHE A 20 32.32 -12.83 -0.80
N LYS A 21 32.88 -13.97 -1.24
CA LYS A 21 32.57 -14.55 -2.56
C LYS A 21 31.14 -15.10 -2.66
N ASN A 22 30.53 -15.51 -1.55
CA ASN A 22 29.14 -15.95 -1.52
C ASN A 22 28.17 -14.75 -1.46
N ALA A 23 28.55 -13.65 -0.82
CA ALA A 23 27.79 -12.40 -0.81
C ALA A 23 27.69 -11.76 -2.20
N ASP A 24 28.79 -11.72 -2.96
CA ASP A 24 28.79 -11.21 -4.35
C ASP A 24 27.87 -12.02 -5.28
N ARG A 25 27.82 -13.35 -5.11
CA ARG A 25 26.89 -14.22 -5.86
C ARG A 25 25.42 -13.94 -5.52
N GLY A 26 25.13 -13.48 -4.30
CA GLY A 26 23.79 -13.08 -3.88
C GLY A 26 23.32 -11.77 -4.51
N VAL A 27 24.22 -10.82 -4.72
CA VAL A 27 23.94 -9.53 -5.36
C VAL A 27 23.68 -9.71 -6.87
N GLU A 28 24.48 -10.53 -7.55
CA GLU A 28 24.29 -10.84 -8.97
C GLU A 28 22.94 -11.53 -9.26
N ARG A 29 22.49 -12.46 -8.40
CA ARG A 29 21.17 -13.11 -8.54
C ARG A 29 20.01 -12.10 -8.42
N ARG A 30 20.08 -11.17 -7.46
CA ARG A 30 19.04 -10.13 -7.27
C ARG A 30 18.98 -9.15 -8.45
N LYS A 31 20.11 -8.87 -9.10
CA LYS A 31 20.17 -7.99 -10.28
C LYS A 31 19.60 -8.65 -11.55
N GLY A 32 19.61 -9.99 -11.61
CA GLY A 32 18.97 -10.77 -12.67
C GLY A 32 17.44 -10.80 -12.55
N GLU A 33 16.90 -10.98 -11.34
CA GLU A 33 15.45 -10.99 -11.09
C GLU A 33 14.81 -9.60 -11.28
N ALA A 34 15.52 -8.51 -10.93
CA ALA A 34 15.02 -7.15 -11.09
C ALA A 34 14.88 -6.70 -12.57
N ARG A 35 15.48 -7.41 -13.53
CA ARG A 35 15.40 -7.09 -14.98
C ARG A 35 14.36 -7.92 -15.74
N ALA A 36 13.70 -8.87 -15.09
CA ALA A 36 12.71 -9.77 -15.71
C ALA A 36 11.24 -9.35 -15.48
N GLY A 37 10.98 -8.18 -14.89
CA GLY A 37 9.62 -7.71 -14.61
C GLY A 37 9.38 -6.27 -15.06
N SER A 38 9.29 -6.04 -16.38
CA SER A 38 8.89 -4.73 -16.94
C SER A 38 7.58 -4.76 -17.73
N GLU A 39 6.75 -5.78 -17.58
CA GLU A 39 5.37 -5.77 -18.08
C GLU A 39 4.43 -6.44 -17.08
N ALA A 40 3.97 -5.67 -16.11
CA ALA A 40 2.75 -5.99 -15.39
C ALA A 40 2.16 -4.66 -14.88
N ARG A 41 1.10 -4.18 -15.53
CA ARG A 41 0.11 -3.29 -14.90
C ARG A 41 -0.94 -4.22 -14.28
N PRO A 42 -0.90 -4.52 -12.97
CA PRO A 42 -1.73 -5.57 -12.39
C PRO A 42 -3.22 -5.19 -12.21
N TRP A 43 -3.57 -3.93 -12.45
CA TRP A 43 -4.89 -3.34 -12.14
C TRP A 43 -5.66 -2.89 -13.38
N VAL A 44 -5.40 -3.50 -14.54
CA VAL A 44 -6.33 -3.37 -15.66
C VAL A 44 -7.24 -4.58 -15.56
N ASP A 45 -8.44 -4.37 -15.02
CA ASP A 45 -9.46 -5.41 -14.88
C ASP A 45 -9.84 -5.91 -16.29
N ALA A 46 -9.23 -7.02 -16.70
CA ALA A 46 -9.56 -7.70 -17.96
C ALA A 46 -10.99 -8.28 -17.97
N ASP A 47 -11.66 -8.23 -16.81
CA ASP A 47 -12.96 -8.83 -16.53
C ASP A 47 -14.13 -7.86 -16.80
N LEU A 48 -13.85 -6.61 -17.15
CA LEU A 48 -14.85 -5.58 -17.48
C LEU A 48 -15.38 -5.70 -18.92
N LYS A 49 -15.69 -6.93 -19.35
CA LYS A 49 -16.43 -7.21 -20.58
C LYS A 49 -17.82 -7.69 -20.20
N ASP A 50 -18.64 -6.77 -19.70
CA ASP A 50 -20.08 -7.03 -19.60
C ASP A 50 -20.68 -6.91 -21.00
N SER A 51 -21.13 -8.03 -21.54
CA SER A 51 -21.93 -8.09 -22.77
C SER A 51 -23.38 -7.75 -22.46
N THR A 52 -23.62 -6.54 -21.95
CA THR A 52 -24.95 -5.97 -21.95
C THR A 52 -25.10 -5.23 -23.27
N ASP A 53 -25.67 -5.91 -24.26
CA ASP A 53 -26.21 -5.25 -25.47
C ASP A 53 -27.37 -4.34 -25.02
N LEU A 54 -27.02 -3.14 -24.55
CA LEU A 54 -27.98 -2.06 -24.39
C LEU A 54 -28.35 -1.60 -25.79
N GLN A 55 -29.50 -2.07 -26.28
CA GLN A 55 -30.23 -1.35 -27.30
C GLN A 55 -30.32 0.11 -26.85
N GLN A 56 -29.65 1.00 -27.57
CA GLN A 56 -29.76 2.44 -27.41
C GLN A 56 -31.22 2.83 -27.63
N VAL A 57 -32.01 2.84 -26.56
CA VAL A 57 -33.22 3.64 -26.49
C VAL A 57 -32.71 5.03 -26.12
N GLU A 58 -32.48 5.84 -27.15
CA GLU A 58 -32.27 7.27 -27.03
C GLU A 58 -33.59 7.89 -26.54
N GLU A 59 -33.77 8.04 -25.24
CA GLU A 59 -34.82 8.91 -24.68
C GLU A 59 -34.30 9.51 -23.36
N ASP A 60 -34.18 10.84 -23.39
CA ASP A 60 -33.80 11.78 -22.33
C ASP A 60 -32.31 11.84 -21.97
N ALA A 61 -31.52 12.24 -22.97
CA ALA A 61 -30.26 12.93 -22.80
C ALA A 61 -30.48 14.32 -22.17
N ASP A 62 -30.87 14.37 -20.90
CA ASP A 62 -30.51 15.50 -20.05
C ASP A 62 -29.00 15.41 -19.81
N GLU A 63 -28.29 15.88 -20.83
CA GLU A 63 -26.87 16.16 -20.88
C GLU A 63 -26.56 17.10 -19.71
N TRP A 64 -26.18 16.53 -18.56
CA TRP A 64 -25.58 17.26 -17.45
C TRP A 64 -24.23 17.80 -17.91
N GLN A 65 -24.28 18.85 -18.73
CA GLN A 65 -23.12 19.65 -19.08
C GLN A 65 -22.86 20.54 -17.87
N GLU A 66 -22.21 19.97 -16.85
CA GLU A 66 -21.62 20.77 -15.77
C GLU A 66 -20.61 21.70 -16.44
N SER A 67 -20.98 22.98 -16.55
CA SER A 67 -20.05 24.02 -16.95
C SER A 67 -18.90 24.00 -15.94
N GLU A 68 -17.69 23.71 -16.40
CA GLU A 68 -16.48 23.80 -15.58
C GLU A 68 -16.34 25.23 -15.06
N GLU A 69 -16.87 25.49 -13.88
CA GLU A 69 -16.78 26.79 -13.23
C GLU A 69 -15.30 26.98 -12.83
N SER A 70 -14.68 28.06 -13.32
CA SER A 70 -13.28 28.33 -13.00
C SER A 70 -13.17 28.79 -11.55
N VAL A 71 -12.84 27.86 -10.65
CA VAL A 71 -12.66 28.13 -9.22
C VAL A 71 -11.20 28.55 -8.94
N GLU A 72 -11.00 29.40 -7.94
CA GLU A 72 -9.68 29.79 -7.49
C GLU A 72 -8.91 28.58 -6.90
N HIS A 73 -7.69 28.34 -7.40
CA HIS A 73 -6.82 27.30 -6.88
C HIS A 73 -5.99 27.82 -5.70
N ILE A 74 -5.94 27.04 -4.63
CA ILE A 74 -5.11 27.33 -3.45
C ILE A 74 -3.99 26.29 -3.28
N PRO A 75 -2.81 26.66 -2.74
CA PRO A 75 -1.76 25.70 -2.44
C PRO A 75 -2.20 24.64 -1.41
N PHE A 76 -1.87 23.38 -1.67
CA PHE A 76 -2.17 22.27 -0.74
C PHE A 76 -1.16 22.20 0.41
N SER A 77 -1.64 22.21 1.64
CA SER A 77 -0.82 22.00 2.85
C SER A 77 -0.91 20.55 3.31
N HIS A 78 0.19 19.81 3.22
CA HIS A 78 0.25 18.39 3.58
C HIS A 78 1.00 18.15 4.89
N THR A 79 0.42 17.34 5.77
CA THR A 79 1.12 16.82 6.96
C THR A 79 1.95 15.60 6.58
N ARG A 80 3.28 15.74 6.59
CA ARG A 80 4.24 14.67 6.32
C ARG A 80 4.78 14.06 7.62
N TYR A 81 4.86 12.74 7.66
CA TYR A 81 5.42 11.99 8.78
C TYR A 81 6.76 11.33 8.39
N PRO A 82 7.65 11.04 9.35
CA PRO A 82 8.80 10.15 9.14
C PRO A 82 8.35 8.74 8.72
N GLU A 83 9.16 8.04 7.93
CA GLU A 83 8.79 6.72 7.38
C GLU A 83 8.43 5.69 8.45
N GLU A 84 9.18 5.65 9.55
CA GLU A 84 8.91 4.76 10.69
C GLU A 84 7.53 5.02 11.29
N GLU A 85 7.15 6.30 11.46
CA GLU A 85 5.83 6.69 11.97
C GLU A 85 4.73 6.35 10.96
N MET A 86 4.98 6.52 9.65
CA MET A 86 4.02 6.15 8.62
C MET A 86 3.70 4.64 8.67
N VAL A 87 4.73 3.80 8.80
CA VAL A 87 4.57 2.34 8.92
C VAL A 87 3.74 2.02 10.16
N MET A 88 4.12 2.58 11.32
CA MET A 88 3.42 2.36 12.59
C MET A 88 1.94 2.75 12.50
N ARG A 89 1.63 3.98 12.05
CA ARG A 89 0.24 4.47 11.95
C ARG A 89 -0.60 3.65 10.99
N SER A 90 -0.02 3.23 9.87
CA SER A 90 -0.72 2.40 8.89
C SER A 90 -1.06 1.02 9.45
N GLN A 91 -0.16 0.43 10.24
CA GLN A 91 -0.36 -0.87 10.89
C GLN A 91 -1.45 -0.78 11.96
N GLU A 92 -1.42 0.24 12.82
CA GLU A 92 -2.44 0.47 13.85
C GLU A 92 -3.83 0.68 13.22
N PHE A 93 -3.90 1.44 12.13
CA PHE A 93 -5.14 1.69 11.42
C PHE A 93 -5.69 0.41 10.78
N TYR A 94 -4.81 -0.41 10.15
CA TYR A 94 -5.18 -1.72 9.63
C TYR A 94 -5.74 -2.63 10.73
N GLU A 95 -5.04 -2.75 11.85
CA GLU A 95 -5.46 -3.58 12.97
C GLU A 95 -6.79 -3.12 13.59
N LEU A 96 -7.04 -1.80 13.63
CA LEU A 96 -8.31 -1.23 14.06
C LEU A 96 -9.44 -1.61 13.09
N LEU A 97 -9.25 -1.44 11.79
CA LEU A 97 -10.26 -1.75 10.78
C LEU A 97 -10.53 -3.25 10.65
N ASN A 98 -9.50 -4.08 10.84
CA ASN A 98 -9.64 -5.54 10.78
C ASN A 98 -10.56 -6.09 11.89
N LYS A 99 -10.72 -5.35 13.00
CA LYS A 99 -11.67 -5.71 14.06
C LYS A 99 -13.13 -5.45 13.69
N ARG A 100 -13.41 -4.63 12.67
CA ARG A 100 -14.78 -4.29 12.25
C ARG A 100 -15.49 -5.53 11.70
N ARG A 101 -16.64 -5.87 12.29
CA ARG A 101 -17.55 -6.91 11.79
C ARG A 101 -18.92 -6.32 11.54
N SER A 102 -19.65 -6.85 10.57
CA SER A 102 -21.06 -6.50 10.37
C SER A 102 -21.89 -7.10 11.50
N VAL A 103 -22.35 -6.25 12.41
CA VAL A 103 -23.20 -6.63 13.55
C VAL A 103 -24.67 -6.43 13.16
N ARG A 104 -25.51 -7.46 13.38
CA ARG A 104 -26.95 -7.43 13.06
C ARG A 104 -27.85 -7.34 14.30
N PHE A 105 -27.24 -7.34 15.49
CA PHE A 105 -27.93 -7.25 16.77
C PHE A 105 -27.33 -6.09 17.55
N ILE A 106 -28.13 -5.05 17.78
CA ILE A 106 -27.66 -3.77 18.36
C ILE A 106 -28.33 -3.60 19.73
N SER A 107 -27.55 -3.17 20.72
CA SER A 107 -28.05 -2.83 22.06
C SER A 107 -28.94 -1.57 22.02
N ASN A 108 -29.86 -1.44 22.98
CA ASN A 108 -30.66 -0.22 23.17
C ASN A 108 -29.95 0.82 24.06
N GLU A 109 -28.68 0.59 24.40
CA GLU A 109 -27.87 1.55 25.15
C GLU A 109 -27.67 2.83 24.35
N GLN A 110 -27.86 3.98 25.01
CA GLN A 110 -27.70 5.28 24.37
C GLN A 110 -26.22 5.58 24.12
N VAL A 111 -25.93 6.18 22.96
CA VAL A 111 -24.59 6.68 22.61
C VAL A 111 -24.59 8.21 22.56
N PRO A 112 -23.45 8.88 22.85
CA PRO A 112 -23.38 10.33 22.77
C PRO A 112 -23.65 10.84 21.35
N MET A 113 -24.50 11.86 21.21
CA MET A 113 -24.87 12.42 19.90
C MET A 113 -23.66 12.99 19.14
N GLU A 114 -22.70 13.57 19.87
CA GLU A 114 -21.45 14.10 19.30
C GLU A 114 -20.67 13.03 18.51
N VAL A 115 -20.71 11.78 18.96
CA VAL A 115 -20.06 10.66 18.23
C VAL A 115 -20.75 10.45 16.89
N ILE A 116 -22.09 10.49 16.85
CA ILE A 116 -22.89 10.34 15.63
C ILE A 116 -22.60 11.49 14.66
N GLU A 117 -22.58 12.73 15.14
CA GLU A 117 -22.26 13.89 14.33
C GLU A 117 -20.86 13.82 13.73
N ASN A 118 -19.86 13.40 14.51
CA ASN A 118 -18.48 13.32 14.04
C ASN A 118 -18.29 12.24 12.98
N VAL A 119 -18.94 11.07 13.10
CA VAL A 119 -18.87 10.04 12.04
C VAL A 119 -19.61 10.46 10.77
N ILE A 120 -20.71 11.23 10.88
CA ILE A 120 -21.41 11.80 9.72
C ILE A 120 -20.55 12.86 9.03
N LYS A 121 -19.94 13.79 9.79
CA LYS A 121 -18.98 14.78 9.25
C LYS A 121 -17.82 14.10 8.54
N THR A 122 -17.32 13.00 9.09
CA THR A 122 -16.24 12.22 8.49
C THR A 122 -16.66 11.59 7.15
N ALA A 123 -17.92 11.21 6.97
CA ALA A 123 -18.44 10.64 5.74
C ALA A 123 -18.65 11.68 4.61
N GLY A 124 -18.72 12.97 4.96
CA GLY A 124 -18.83 14.07 3.99
C GLY A 124 -17.49 14.73 3.65
N LEU A 125 -16.37 14.17 4.11
CA LEU A 125 -15.03 14.59 3.74
C LEU A 125 -14.65 14.14 2.32
#